data_AF-A0A661NER2-F1
#
_entry.id   AF-A0A661NER2-F1
#
_cell.length_a   1.000
_cell.length_b   1.000
_cell.length_c   1.000
_cell.angle_alpha   90.00
_cell.angle_beta   90.00
_cell.angle_gamma   90.00
#
_symmetry.space_group_name_H-M   'P 1'
#
loop_
_entity.id
_entity.type
_entity.pdbx_description
1 polymer ?
#
loop_
_entity_poly.entity_id
_entity_poly.type
_entity_poly.pdbx_seq_one_letter_code
_entity_poly.pdbx_strand_id
1 'polypeptide(L)'
;MSKHALVTIAVASLFLGGLPSLPARARQCPGQCQGEPACILRAVTCLLEQGQAHRAVAYLKGLDRQVRGRPFWAPLLARAYLADGNPFWAERVLLERLRRQPGDCRARAWLAWVRAGQGDIELARQALAGSACPQTGAEHTRWLLLEAYLKAAAGEPGVAELLGQAAGQKQIFSADYRLLSSLRRSSQPGWLEPVSLRIMSAAGYSSNARAGSPTDAAEQGPRSLLGRL
;
A
#
# COMPACT_ATOMS: atom_id res chain seq x y z
N MET A 1 42.43 36.54 -23.83
CA MET A 1 41.85 37.09 -22.58
C MET A 1 40.34 37.18 -22.77
N SER A 2 39.59 36.14 -22.40
CA SER A 2 38.13 36.08 -22.62
C SER A 2 37.39 36.32 -21.31
N LYS A 3 36.53 37.34 -21.30
CA LYS A 3 35.64 37.69 -20.18
C LYS A 3 34.34 36.91 -20.32
N HIS A 4 34.05 35.98 -19.39
CA HIS A 4 32.76 35.32 -19.30
C HIS A 4 31.80 36.16 -18.45
N ALA A 5 30.68 36.57 -19.04
CA ALA A 5 29.58 37.25 -18.36
C ALA A 5 28.67 36.21 -17.68
N LEU A 6 28.59 36.29 -16.34
CA LEU A 6 27.65 35.52 -15.52
C LEU A 6 26.26 36.15 -15.64
N VAL A 7 25.30 35.41 -16.21
CA VAL A 7 23.88 35.77 -16.20
C VAL A 7 23.25 35.18 -14.95
N THR A 8 22.91 36.03 -13.99
CA THR A 8 22.21 35.66 -12.76
C THR A 8 20.70 35.62 -13.03
N ILE A 9 20.12 34.43 -13.07
CA ILE A 9 18.66 34.26 -13.21
C ILE A 9 18.05 34.35 -11.81
N ALA A 10 17.38 35.47 -11.53
CA ALA A 10 16.58 35.65 -10.32
C ALA A 10 15.26 34.87 -10.45
N VAL A 11 15.17 33.72 -9.80
CA VAL A 11 13.92 32.96 -9.69
C VAL A 11 13.05 33.61 -8.62
N ALA A 12 12.07 34.40 -9.04
CA ALA A 12 11.05 34.96 -8.16
C ALA A 12 10.10 33.84 -7.73
N SER A 13 10.34 33.27 -6.56
CA SER A 13 9.43 32.33 -5.89
C SER A 13 8.17 33.07 -5.45
N LEU A 14 7.14 33.05 -6.28
CA LEU A 14 5.77 33.41 -5.89
C LEU A 14 5.29 32.40 -4.84
N PHE A 15 5.39 32.78 -3.57
CA PHE A 15 4.73 32.10 -2.46
C PHE A 15 3.21 32.22 -2.65
N LEU A 16 2.62 31.26 -3.39
CA LEU A 16 1.20 30.97 -3.33
C LEU A 16 0.87 30.64 -1.87
N GLY A 17 0.27 31.60 -1.16
CA GLY A 17 -0.16 31.46 0.22
C GLY A 17 -1.01 30.20 0.38
N GLY A 18 -0.44 29.19 1.03
CA GLY A 18 -1.13 27.95 1.34
C GLY A 18 -2.35 28.26 2.19
N LEU A 19 -3.53 27.91 1.68
CA LEU A 19 -4.77 27.96 2.44
C LEU A 19 -4.55 27.23 3.77
N PRO A 20 -4.94 27.83 4.92
CA PRO A 20 -4.78 27.19 6.21
C PRO A 20 -5.60 25.89 6.20
N SER A 21 -4.92 24.75 6.24
CA SER A 21 -5.53 23.44 6.44
C SER A 21 -6.31 23.49 7.75
N LEU A 22 -7.63 23.55 7.69
CA LEU A 22 -8.47 23.47 8.89
C LEU A 22 -8.10 22.18 9.63
N PRO A 23 -7.83 22.24 10.95
CA PRO A 23 -7.46 21.05 11.71
C PRO A 23 -8.61 20.05 11.62
N ALA A 24 -8.34 18.90 11.01
CA ALA A 24 -9.29 17.80 10.98
C ALA A 24 -9.63 17.44 12.43
N ARG A 25 -10.89 17.64 12.83
CA ARG A 25 -11.37 17.32 14.18
C ARG A 25 -11.03 15.86 14.46
N ALA A 26 -10.13 15.62 15.42
CA ALA A 26 -9.68 14.28 15.75
C ALA A 26 -10.88 13.41 16.11
N ARG A 27 -11.17 12.38 15.30
CA ARG A 27 -12.27 11.46 15.56
C ARG A 27 -11.93 10.70 16.85
N GLN A 28 -12.87 10.63 17.78
CA GLN A 28 -12.63 9.88 19.02
C GLN A 28 -12.71 8.38 18.72
N CYS A 29 -11.59 7.66 18.88
CA CYS A 29 -11.57 6.20 18.71
C CYS A 29 -12.26 5.51 19.91
N PRO A 30 -13.00 4.41 19.69
CA PRO A 30 -13.56 3.62 20.79
C PRO A 30 -12.48 3.18 21.79
N GLY A 31 -12.70 3.40 23.09
CA GLY A 31 -11.69 3.12 24.13
C GLY A 31 -12.00 1.94 25.06
N GLN A 32 -13.27 1.56 25.23
CA GLN A 32 -13.69 0.56 26.23
C GLN A 32 -14.41 -0.61 25.55
N CYS A 33 -13.64 -1.57 25.02
CA CYS A 33 -14.21 -2.66 24.24
C CYS A 33 -14.49 -3.94 25.03
N GLN A 34 -14.14 -4.03 26.32
CA GLN A 34 -14.43 -5.19 27.20
C GLN A 34 -14.09 -6.57 26.59
N GLY A 35 -13.08 -6.65 25.71
CA GLY A 35 -12.72 -7.89 25.02
C GLY A 35 -13.53 -8.22 23.75
N GLU A 36 -14.53 -7.41 23.39
CA GLU A 36 -15.36 -7.61 22.19
C GLU A 36 -14.54 -7.45 20.90
N PRO A 37 -14.41 -8.48 20.05
CA PRO A 37 -13.52 -8.46 18.89
C PRO A 37 -13.82 -7.33 17.88
N ALA A 38 -15.10 -7.09 17.59
CA ALA A 38 -15.51 -6.07 16.61
C ALA A 38 -15.18 -4.66 17.10
N CYS A 39 -15.42 -4.37 18.39
CA CYS A 39 -15.03 -3.11 19.00
C CYS A 39 -13.50 -2.93 18.97
N ILE A 40 -12.73 -3.94 19.37
CA ILE A 40 -11.25 -3.87 19.38
C ILE A 40 -10.72 -3.59 17.97
N LEU A 41 -11.25 -4.29 16.95
CA LEU A 41 -10.85 -4.07 15.56
C LEU A 41 -11.14 -2.63 15.09
N ARG A 42 -12.31 -2.08 15.43
CA ARG A 42 -12.66 -0.68 15.12
C ARG A 42 -11.74 0.30 15.85
N ALA A 43 -11.47 0.08 17.13
CA ALA A 43 -10.58 0.91 17.94
C ALA A 43 -9.17 0.96 17.36
N VAL A 44 -8.59 -0.20 17.07
CA VAL A 44 -7.24 -0.30 16.48
C VAL A 44 -7.22 0.30 15.08
N THR A 45 -8.21 0.01 14.23
CA THR A 45 -8.26 0.58 12.87
C THR A 45 -8.33 2.11 12.91
N CYS A 46 -9.18 2.67 13.79
CA CYS A 46 -9.26 4.12 13.99
C CYS A 46 -7.92 4.73 14.44
N LEU A 47 -7.22 4.10 15.40
CA LEU A 47 -5.91 4.58 15.85
C LEU A 47 -4.87 4.53 14.73
N LEU A 48 -4.87 3.47 13.92
CA LEU A 48 -3.94 3.33 12.78
C LEU A 48 -4.24 4.34 11.67
N GLU A 49 -5.51 4.58 11.35
CA GLU A 49 -5.92 5.60 10.36
C GLU A 49 -5.55 7.03 10.80
N GLN A 50 -5.44 7.27 12.11
CA GLN A 50 -4.95 8.54 12.68
C GLN A 50 -3.42 8.62 12.80
N GLY A 51 -2.68 7.62 12.33
CA GLY A 51 -1.22 7.56 12.48
C GLY A 51 -0.73 7.32 13.91
N GLN A 52 -1.63 6.92 14.82
CA GLN A 52 -1.31 6.70 16.24
C GLN A 52 -0.92 5.24 16.51
N ALA A 53 0.03 4.71 15.75
CA ALA A 53 0.42 3.29 15.80
C ALA A 53 0.90 2.85 17.19
N HIS A 54 1.77 3.64 17.83
CA HIS A 54 2.21 3.39 19.20
C HIS A 54 1.03 3.23 20.19
N ARG A 55 -0.02 4.07 20.08
CA ARG A 55 -1.21 3.96 20.94
C ARG A 55 -2.01 2.70 20.64
N ALA A 56 -2.08 2.27 19.37
CA ALA A 56 -2.71 1.00 19.01
C ALA A 56 -1.99 -0.20 19.62
N VAL A 57 -0.65 -0.20 19.62
CA VAL A 57 0.17 -1.22 20.30
C VAL A 57 -0.09 -1.23 21.80
N ALA A 58 -0.03 -0.05 22.45
CA ALA A 58 -0.28 0.08 23.88
C ALA A 58 -1.69 -0.41 24.27
N TYR A 59 -2.70 -0.05 23.47
CA TYR A 59 -4.08 -0.50 23.64
C TYR A 59 -4.21 -2.02 23.60
N LEU A 60 -3.64 -2.69 22.58
CA LEU A 60 -3.68 -4.15 22.44
C LEU A 60 -2.89 -4.88 23.54
N LYS A 61 -1.77 -4.31 24.00
CA LYS A 61 -1.00 -4.82 25.14
C LYS A 61 -1.78 -4.72 26.45
N GLY A 62 -2.55 -3.65 26.65
CA GLY A 62 -3.43 -3.49 27.82
C GLY A 62 -4.53 -4.55 27.91
N LEU A 63 -4.98 -5.06 26.75
CA LEU A 63 -6.01 -6.10 26.66
C LEU A 63 -5.44 -7.53 26.68
N ASP A 64 -4.11 -7.68 26.69
CA ASP A 64 -3.43 -8.94 26.44
C ASP A 64 -3.94 -10.12 27.30
N ARG A 65 -4.11 -9.91 28.62
CA ARG A 65 -4.65 -10.95 29.53
C ARG A 65 -6.04 -11.45 29.13
N GLN A 66 -6.85 -10.63 28.47
CA GLN A 66 -8.23 -10.95 28.09
C GLN A 66 -8.32 -11.61 26.71
N VAL A 67 -7.41 -11.26 25.78
CA VAL A 67 -7.56 -11.60 24.36
C VAL A 67 -6.38 -12.32 23.72
N ARG A 68 -5.23 -12.53 24.40
CA ARG A 68 -4.02 -13.17 23.82
C ARG A 68 -4.28 -14.50 23.11
N GLY A 69 -5.20 -15.32 23.63
CA GLY A 69 -5.55 -16.61 23.03
C GLY A 69 -6.49 -16.54 21.83
N ARG A 70 -7.12 -15.39 21.57
CA ARG A 70 -8.13 -15.23 20.52
C ARG A 70 -7.46 -15.16 19.14
N PRO A 71 -8.04 -15.78 18.09
CA PRO A 71 -7.42 -15.84 16.75
C PRO A 71 -7.13 -14.49 16.09
N PHE A 72 -7.84 -13.43 16.44
CA PHE A 72 -7.63 -12.11 15.85
C PHE A 72 -6.48 -11.33 16.48
N TRP A 73 -6.05 -11.67 17.71
CA TRP A 73 -5.17 -10.82 18.50
C TRP A 73 -3.77 -10.69 17.91
N ALA A 74 -3.10 -11.82 17.63
CA ALA A 74 -1.73 -11.81 17.12
C ALA A 74 -1.59 -11.10 15.76
N PRO A 75 -2.44 -11.37 14.75
CA PRO A 75 -2.46 -10.61 13.50
C PRO A 75 -2.70 -9.11 13.69
N LEU A 76 -3.62 -8.73 14.59
CA LEU A 76 -3.94 -7.32 14.82
C LEU A 76 -2.81 -6.57 15.52
N LEU A 77 -2.14 -7.23 16.47
CA LEU A 77 -0.96 -6.68 17.14
C LEU A 77 0.24 -6.59 16.19
N ALA A 78 0.46 -7.59 15.34
CA ALA A 78 1.48 -7.54 14.30
C ALA A 78 1.25 -6.38 13.32
N ARG A 79 0.01 -6.16 12.88
CA ARG A 79 -0.36 -4.99 12.07
C ARG A 79 -0.04 -3.67 12.77
N ALA A 80 -0.33 -3.56 14.07
CA ALA A 80 -0.02 -2.37 14.84
C ALA A 80 1.49 -2.12 14.95
N TYR A 81 2.28 -3.17 15.19
CA TYR A 81 3.75 -3.08 15.22
C TYR A 81 4.34 -2.68 13.86
N LEU A 82 3.81 -3.20 12.75
CA LEU A 82 4.26 -2.80 11.42
C LEU A 82 4.00 -1.31 11.16
N ALA A 83 2.82 -0.81 11.53
CA ALA A 83 2.50 0.61 11.43
C ALA A 83 3.36 1.49 12.36
N ASP A 84 3.87 0.92 13.45
CA ASP A 84 4.79 1.54 14.40
C ASP A 84 6.26 1.42 13.97
N GLY A 85 6.55 0.90 12.78
CA GLY A 85 7.91 0.73 12.26
C GLY A 85 8.70 -0.38 12.94
N ASN A 86 8.03 -1.39 13.51
CA ASN A 86 8.65 -2.43 14.31
C ASN A 86 8.40 -3.86 13.79
N PRO A 87 8.99 -4.23 12.63
CA PRO A 87 8.75 -5.54 12.00
C PRO A 87 9.25 -6.71 12.84
N PHE A 88 10.33 -6.54 13.60
CA PHE A 88 10.87 -7.58 14.49
C PHE A 88 9.84 -8.06 15.52
N TRP A 89 9.17 -7.13 16.20
CA TRP A 89 8.13 -7.50 17.17
C TRP A 89 6.87 -8.05 16.51
N ALA A 90 6.54 -7.59 15.30
CA ALA A 90 5.46 -8.16 14.51
C ALA A 90 5.72 -9.66 14.20
N GLU A 91 6.90 -9.99 13.68
CA GLU A 91 7.31 -11.38 13.42
C GLU A 91 7.28 -12.22 14.70
N ARG A 92 7.87 -11.72 15.79
CA ARG A 92 7.95 -12.47 17.05
C ARG A 92 6.58 -12.88 17.58
N VAL A 93 5.59 -11.97 17.54
CA VAL A 93 4.21 -12.25 17.98
C VAL A 93 3.55 -13.32 17.10
N LEU A 94 3.77 -13.27 15.79
CA LEU A 94 3.21 -14.24 14.84
C LEU A 94 3.87 -15.62 15.01
N LEU A 95 5.19 -15.68 15.20
CA LEU A 95 5.90 -16.92 15.48
C LEU A 95 5.44 -17.55 16.81
N GLU A 96 5.20 -16.76 17.85
CA GLU A 96 4.64 -17.28 19.11
C GLU A 96 3.21 -17.82 18.92
N ARG A 97 2.41 -17.18 18.07
CA ARG A 97 1.09 -17.69 17.70
C ARG A 97 1.20 -19.03 16.97
N LEU A 98 2.06 -19.13 15.97
CA LEU A 98 2.25 -20.34 15.17
C LEU A 98 2.87 -21.50 15.97
N ARG A 99 3.73 -21.21 16.95
CA ARG A 99 4.20 -22.24 17.89
C ARG A 99 3.05 -22.90 18.69
N ARG A 100 2.01 -22.14 19.00
CA ARG A 100 0.82 -22.65 19.71
C ARG A 100 -0.22 -23.24 18.77
N GLN A 101 -0.35 -22.69 17.56
CA GLN A 101 -1.33 -23.09 16.55
C GLN A 101 -0.67 -23.09 15.16
N PRO A 102 0.05 -24.16 14.80
CA PRO A 102 0.80 -24.22 13.53
C PRO A 102 -0.07 -24.08 12.28
N GLY A 103 -1.35 -24.48 12.36
CA GLY A 103 -2.33 -24.36 11.29
C GLY A 103 -3.03 -22.99 11.20
N ASP A 104 -2.64 -21.97 11.98
CA ASP A 104 -3.26 -20.64 11.90
C ASP A 104 -2.87 -19.90 10.62
N CYS A 105 -3.60 -20.16 9.55
CA CYS A 105 -3.38 -19.58 8.22
C CYS A 105 -3.37 -18.06 8.19
N ARG A 106 -4.15 -17.40 9.03
CA ARG A 106 -4.12 -15.94 9.13
C ARG A 106 -2.77 -15.49 9.69
N ALA A 107 -2.28 -16.11 10.75
CA ALA A 107 -0.96 -15.79 11.29
C ALA A 107 0.17 -16.10 10.29
N ARG A 108 0.05 -17.19 9.52
CA ARG A 108 0.99 -17.53 8.43
C ARG A 108 1.02 -16.48 7.33
N ALA A 109 -0.14 -16.03 6.85
CA ALA A 109 -0.26 -14.98 5.84
C ALA A 109 0.37 -13.66 6.32
N TRP A 110 0.11 -13.26 7.58
CA TRP A 110 0.75 -12.08 8.16
C TRP A 110 2.26 -12.26 8.34
N LEU A 111 2.74 -13.45 8.68
CA LEU A 111 4.17 -13.71 8.80
C LEU A 111 4.87 -13.61 7.43
N ALA A 112 4.24 -14.15 6.39
CA ALA A 112 4.71 -14.00 5.02
C ALA A 112 4.79 -12.53 4.62
N TRP A 113 3.78 -11.72 4.93
CA TRP A 113 3.80 -10.28 4.67
C TRP A 113 4.93 -9.54 5.41
N VAL A 114 5.15 -9.84 6.70
CA VAL A 114 6.22 -9.24 7.50
C VAL A 114 7.59 -9.53 6.88
N ARG A 115 7.87 -10.80 6.58
CA ARG A 115 9.14 -11.26 6.00
C ARG A 115 9.38 -10.72 4.60
N ALA A 116 8.32 -10.68 3.78
CA ALA A 116 8.36 -10.04 2.47
C ALA A 116 8.75 -8.55 2.57
N GLY A 117 8.20 -7.83 3.54
CA GLY A 117 8.55 -6.43 3.80
C GLY A 117 9.98 -6.21 4.31
N GLN A 118 10.61 -7.25 4.88
CA GLN A 118 12.01 -7.25 5.29
C GLN A 118 12.97 -7.66 4.14
N GLY A 119 12.43 -8.10 2.99
CA GLY A 119 13.21 -8.59 1.85
C GLY A 119 13.48 -10.11 1.88
N ASP A 120 12.99 -10.82 2.90
CA ASP A 120 13.23 -12.26 3.07
C ASP A 120 12.20 -13.12 2.29
N ILE A 121 12.26 -13.05 0.95
CA ILE A 121 11.29 -13.71 0.05
C ILE A 121 11.18 -15.22 0.29
N GLU A 122 12.30 -15.91 0.51
CA GLU A 122 12.30 -17.35 0.77
C GLU A 122 11.66 -17.72 2.10
N LEU A 123 11.94 -16.96 3.17
CA LEU A 123 11.29 -17.18 4.46
C LEU A 123 9.79 -16.84 4.42
N ALA A 124 9.39 -15.88 3.58
CA ALA A 124 8.00 -15.56 3.34
C ALA A 124 7.27 -16.70 2.60
N ARG A 125 7.92 -17.33 1.60
CA ARG A 125 7.40 -18.52 0.92
C ARG A 125 7.24 -19.70 1.85
N GLN A 126 8.24 -19.97 2.69
CA GLN A 126 8.16 -21.01 3.71
C GLN A 126 7.01 -20.74 4.70
N ALA A 127 6.75 -19.47 5.01
CA ALA A 127 5.63 -19.10 5.86
C ALA A 127 4.27 -19.45 5.23
N LEU A 128 4.16 -19.55 3.90
CA LEU A 128 2.95 -20.01 3.19
C LEU A 128 2.97 -21.53 2.91
N ALA A 129 4.13 -22.16 2.73
CA ALA A 129 4.21 -23.56 2.30
C ALA A 129 3.52 -24.57 3.25
N GLY A 130 2.77 -25.56 2.73
CA GLY A 130 2.47 -26.78 3.48
C GLY A 130 1.34 -26.72 4.53
N SER A 131 0.31 -25.90 4.35
CA SER A 131 -0.93 -26.02 5.15
C SER A 131 -2.18 -25.96 4.28
N ALA A 132 -3.20 -26.74 4.64
CA ALA A 132 -4.55 -26.67 4.07
C ALA A 132 -5.26 -25.38 4.50
N CYS A 133 -4.79 -24.24 3.97
CA CYS A 133 -5.39 -22.94 4.26
C CYS A 133 -6.75 -22.76 3.60
N PRO A 134 -7.55 -21.78 4.06
CA PRO A 134 -8.89 -21.56 3.55
C PRO A 134 -8.87 -21.51 2.02
N GLN A 135 -9.80 -22.24 1.40
CA GLN A 135 -9.95 -22.32 -0.05
C GLN A 135 -10.98 -21.28 -0.57
N THR A 136 -11.60 -20.52 0.33
CA THR A 136 -12.64 -19.54 0.02
C THR A 136 -12.61 -18.34 0.96
N GLY A 137 -13.24 -17.24 0.54
CA GLY A 137 -13.43 -16.02 1.35
C GLY A 137 -12.23 -15.09 1.36
N ALA A 138 -12.31 -14.01 2.16
CA ALA A 138 -11.31 -12.93 2.14
C ALA A 138 -9.89 -13.38 2.52
N GLU A 139 -9.74 -14.36 3.41
CA GLU A 139 -8.43 -14.91 3.79
C GLU A 139 -7.79 -15.69 2.64
N HIS A 140 -8.58 -16.43 1.85
CA HIS A 140 -8.09 -17.10 0.66
C HIS A 140 -7.62 -16.09 -0.40
N THR A 141 -8.39 -15.01 -0.60
CA THR A 141 -7.97 -13.91 -1.48
C THR A 141 -6.64 -13.31 -1.05
N ARG A 142 -6.46 -13.01 0.24
CA ARG A 142 -5.17 -12.51 0.76
C ARG A 142 -4.05 -13.50 0.49
N TRP A 143 -4.31 -14.80 0.72
CA TRP A 143 -3.34 -15.85 0.48
C TRP A 143 -2.86 -15.86 -0.98
N LEU A 144 -3.79 -15.86 -1.94
CA LEU A 144 -3.48 -15.79 -3.37
C LEU A 144 -2.68 -14.53 -3.74
N LEU A 145 -3.02 -13.38 -3.16
CA LEU A 145 -2.31 -12.12 -3.40
C LEU A 145 -0.87 -12.13 -2.86
N LEU A 146 -0.64 -12.77 -1.72
CA LEU A 146 0.69 -12.94 -1.15
C LEU A 146 1.53 -13.91 -1.99
N GLU A 147 0.96 -15.03 -2.43
CA GLU A 147 1.64 -15.94 -3.36
C GLU A 147 2.00 -15.23 -4.68
N ALA A 148 1.06 -14.46 -5.25
CA ALA A 148 1.29 -13.69 -6.46
C ALA A 148 2.40 -12.65 -6.28
N TYR A 149 2.42 -11.97 -5.13
CA TYR A 149 3.48 -11.02 -4.77
C TYR A 149 4.84 -11.70 -4.69
N LEU A 150 4.95 -12.83 -3.99
CA LEU A 150 6.22 -13.54 -3.82
C LEU A 150 6.74 -14.10 -5.15
N LYS A 151 5.84 -14.60 -6.02
CA LYS A 151 6.21 -15.02 -7.38
C LYS A 151 6.70 -13.85 -8.23
N ALA A 152 5.99 -12.71 -8.19
CA ALA A 152 6.40 -11.52 -8.92
C ALA A 152 7.77 -11.01 -8.45
N ALA A 153 8.02 -10.99 -7.14
CA ALA A 153 9.29 -10.57 -6.55
C ALA A 153 10.47 -11.48 -6.97
N ALA A 154 10.21 -12.77 -7.21
CA ALA A 154 11.22 -13.72 -7.67
C ALA A 154 11.31 -13.87 -9.20
N GLY A 155 10.50 -13.12 -9.98
CA GLY A 155 10.45 -13.28 -11.43
C GLY A 155 9.85 -14.62 -11.91
N GLU A 156 9.04 -15.28 -11.08
CA GLU A 156 8.43 -16.56 -11.41
C GLU A 156 7.12 -16.42 -12.19
N PRO A 157 6.81 -17.40 -13.08
CA PRO A 157 5.56 -17.42 -13.81
C PRO A 157 4.36 -17.76 -12.92
N GLY A 158 3.15 -17.48 -13.43
CA GLY A 158 1.87 -17.81 -12.78
C GLY A 158 1.25 -16.69 -11.95
N VAL A 159 1.83 -15.49 -11.95
CA VAL A 159 1.24 -14.30 -11.28
C VAL A 159 -0.15 -14.00 -11.83
N ALA A 160 -0.33 -13.99 -13.15
CA ALA A 160 -1.61 -13.67 -13.79
C ALA A 160 -2.72 -14.68 -13.41
N GLU A 161 -2.39 -15.96 -13.29
CA GLU A 161 -3.33 -17.01 -12.89
C GLU A 161 -3.82 -16.78 -11.45
N LEU A 162 -2.90 -16.56 -10.51
CA LEU A 162 -3.23 -16.26 -9.11
C LEU A 162 -4.07 -14.99 -8.98
N LEU A 163 -3.78 -13.95 -9.77
CA LEU A 163 -4.59 -12.73 -9.81
C LEU A 163 -5.99 -12.98 -10.39
N GLY A 164 -6.12 -13.87 -11.38
CA GLY A 164 -7.40 -14.32 -11.91
C GLY A 164 -8.23 -15.07 -10.87
N GLN A 165 -7.60 -16.00 -10.14
CA GLN A 165 -8.23 -16.72 -9.03
C GLN A 165 -8.68 -15.76 -7.91
N ALA A 166 -7.82 -14.80 -7.53
CA ALA A 166 -8.14 -13.80 -6.51
C ALA A 166 -9.29 -12.88 -6.95
N ALA A 167 -9.35 -12.52 -8.24
CA ALA A 167 -10.43 -11.72 -8.81
C ALA A 167 -11.78 -12.45 -8.83
N GLY A 168 -11.76 -13.78 -8.96
CA GLY A 168 -12.96 -14.62 -8.89
C GLY A 168 -13.56 -14.75 -7.49
N GLN A 169 -12.83 -14.36 -6.45
CA GLN A 169 -13.32 -14.40 -5.07
C GLN A 169 -14.30 -13.25 -4.79
N LYS A 170 -15.41 -13.57 -4.12
CA LYS A 170 -16.45 -12.59 -3.76
C LYS A 170 -16.05 -11.62 -2.65
N GLN A 171 -15.01 -11.96 -1.89
CA GLN A 171 -14.60 -11.24 -0.68
C GLN A 171 -13.13 -10.88 -0.76
N ILE A 172 -12.81 -9.62 -0.49
CA ILE A 172 -11.45 -9.10 -0.40
C ILE A 172 -11.40 -8.09 0.76
N PHE A 173 -10.30 -8.08 1.52
CA PHE A 173 -10.12 -7.06 2.53
C PHE A 173 -9.79 -5.71 1.89
N SER A 174 -10.31 -4.63 2.47
CA SER A 174 -10.04 -3.27 1.97
C SER A 174 -8.53 -2.95 1.91
N ALA A 175 -7.75 -3.50 2.84
CA ALA A 175 -6.30 -3.34 2.89
C ALA A 175 -5.57 -4.00 1.70
N ASP A 176 -6.16 -5.02 1.07
CA ASP A 176 -5.50 -5.82 0.03
C ASP A 176 -5.68 -5.21 -1.37
N TYR A 177 -6.61 -4.26 -1.56
CA TYR A 177 -6.83 -3.60 -2.86
C TYR A 177 -5.58 -2.92 -3.40
N ARG A 178 -4.77 -2.27 -2.54
CA ARG A 178 -3.54 -1.61 -2.98
C ARG A 178 -2.54 -2.62 -3.55
N LEU A 179 -2.40 -3.78 -2.91
CA LEU A 179 -1.54 -4.86 -3.37
C LEU A 179 -2.05 -5.42 -4.70
N LEU A 180 -3.35 -5.72 -4.79
CA LEU A 180 -3.98 -6.21 -6.02
C LEU A 180 -3.77 -5.24 -7.20
N SER A 181 -4.05 -3.95 -7.03
CA SER A 181 -3.83 -2.95 -8.08
C SER A 181 -2.36 -2.83 -8.48
N SER A 182 -1.43 -2.92 -7.52
CA SER A 182 0.00 -2.90 -7.81
C SER A 182 0.43 -4.11 -8.65
N LEU A 183 0.02 -5.32 -8.27
CA LEU A 183 0.36 -6.56 -8.97
C LEU A 183 -0.25 -6.63 -10.36
N ARG A 184 -1.47 -6.11 -10.56
CA ARG A 184 -2.09 -6.03 -11.90
C ARG A 184 -1.30 -5.11 -12.81
N ARG A 185 -0.94 -3.91 -12.35
CA ARG A 185 -0.15 -2.96 -13.16
C ARG A 185 1.21 -3.54 -13.56
N SER A 186 1.88 -4.26 -12.66
CA SER A 186 3.21 -4.84 -12.95
C SER A 186 3.16 -6.09 -13.84
N SER A 187 2.09 -6.89 -13.76
CA SER A 187 1.97 -8.16 -14.51
C SER A 187 1.24 -8.05 -15.85
N GLN A 188 0.45 -7.00 -16.07
CA GLN A 188 -0.34 -6.81 -17.29
C GLN A 188 -0.17 -5.37 -17.80
N PRO A 189 0.83 -5.10 -18.67
CA PRO A 189 1.11 -3.76 -19.18
C PRO A 189 -0.07 -3.10 -19.93
N GLY A 190 -1.01 -3.90 -20.44
CA GLY A 190 -2.24 -3.44 -21.09
C GLY A 190 -3.45 -3.29 -20.17
N TRP A 191 -3.31 -3.55 -18.87
CA TRP A 191 -4.43 -3.44 -17.93
C TRP A 191 -4.76 -1.98 -17.62
N LEU A 192 -5.95 -1.55 -18.04
CA LEU A 192 -6.56 -0.29 -17.63
C LEU A 192 -7.51 -0.60 -16.46
N GLU A 193 -7.43 0.17 -15.37
CA GLU A 193 -8.43 0.02 -14.31
C GLU A 193 -9.83 0.35 -14.86
N PRO A 194 -10.85 -0.46 -14.52
CA PRO A 194 -12.22 -0.22 -14.97
C PRO A 194 -12.68 1.15 -14.44
N VAL A 195 -12.64 2.14 -15.33
CA VAL A 195 -13.08 3.53 -15.12
C VAL A 195 -12.49 4.17 -13.85
N SER A 196 -11.26 4.67 -13.95
CA SER A 196 -10.80 5.67 -12.98
C SER A 196 -11.41 7.03 -13.36
N LEU A 197 -12.47 7.45 -12.66
CA LEU A 197 -13.04 8.78 -12.83
C LEU A 197 -12.09 9.80 -12.19
N ARG A 198 -11.11 10.28 -12.96
CA ARG A 198 -10.20 11.33 -12.50
C ARG A 198 -10.83 12.68 -12.82
N ILE A 199 -11.44 13.32 -11.82
CA ILE A 199 -11.89 14.71 -11.94
C ILE A 199 -10.64 15.59 -11.95
N MET A 200 -10.25 16.06 -13.12
CA MET A 200 -9.23 17.08 -13.27
C MET A 200 -9.92 18.43 -13.37
N SER A 201 -10.03 19.14 -12.25
CA SER A 201 -10.41 20.55 -12.26
C SER A 201 -9.20 21.39 -12.67
N ALA A 202 -9.04 21.62 -13.97
CA ALA A 202 -8.07 22.58 -14.48
C ALA A 202 -8.70 23.98 -14.47
N ALA A 203 -8.40 24.79 -13.46
CA ALA A 203 -8.64 26.24 -13.49
C ALA A 203 -7.36 26.92 -13.99
N GLY A 204 -7.16 26.89 -15.31
CA GLY A 204 -6.08 27.60 -15.97
C GLY A 204 -6.65 28.69 -16.86
N TYR A 205 -6.29 29.95 -16.60
CA TYR A 205 -6.48 31.02 -17.58
C TYR A 205 -5.25 30.98 -18.49
N SER A 206 -5.35 30.33 -19.66
CA SER A 206 -4.33 30.53 -20.69
C SER A 206 -4.63 31.86 -21.38
N SER A 207 -3.73 32.84 -21.22
CA SER A 207 -3.80 34.10 -21.98
C SER A 207 -3.42 33.90 -23.47
N ASN A 208 -3.02 32.68 -23.85
CA ASN A 208 -2.71 32.30 -25.22
C ASN A 208 -3.74 31.28 -25.73
N ALA A 209 -4.88 31.77 -26.23
CA ALA A 209 -5.90 30.95 -26.88
C ALA A 209 -5.45 30.33 -28.23
N ARG A 210 -4.22 30.61 -28.70
CA ARG A 210 -3.69 30.10 -29.97
C ARG A 210 -2.51 29.14 -29.86
N ALA A 211 -1.76 29.14 -28.76
CA ALA A 211 -0.56 28.31 -28.63
C ALA A 211 -0.92 26.81 -28.53
N GLY A 212 -0.87 26.12 -29.66
CA GLY A 212 -1.01 24.66 -29.71
C GLY A 212 -2.10 24.12 -30.65
N SER A 213 -2.79 24.98 -31.41
CA SER A 213 -3.58 24.47 -32.54
C SER A 213 -2.66 23.87 -33.59
N PRO A 214 -2.95 22.68 -34.17
CA PRO A 214 -2.21 22.14 -35.32
C PRO A 214 -2.22 23.05 -36.55
N THR A 215 -3.04 24.12 -36.54
CA THR A 215 -3.11 25.16 -37.57
C THR A 215 -2.35 26.43 -37.23
N ASP A 216 -1.63 26.50 -36.10
CA ASP A 216 -0.66 27.58 -35.92
C ASP A 216 0.38 27.43 -37.02
N ALA A 217 0.48 28.46 -37.86
CA ALA A 217 1.46 28.50 -38.93
C ALA A 217 2.84 28.47 -38.28
N ALA A 218 3.42 27.28 -38.19
CA ALA A 218 4.82 27.11 -37.83
C ALA A 218 5.63 27.95 -38.81
N GLU A 219 6.13 29.08 -38.33
CA GLU A 219 7.19 29.82 -38.97
C GLU A 219 8.30 28.81 -39.26
N GLN A 220 8.51 28.52 -40.55
CA GLN A 220 9.45 27.49 -40.99
C GLN A 220 10.85 27.98 -40.65
N GLY A 221 11.35 27.60 -39.47
CA GLY A 221 12.73 27.81 -39.10
C GLY A 221 13.67 27.11 -40.08
N PRO A 222 14.88 27.67 -40.32
CA PRO A 222 15.83 27.14 -41.29
C PRO A 222 16.17 25.67 -40.98
N ARG A 223 16.14 24.84 -42.03
CA ARG A 223 16.45 23.41 -41.98
C ARG A 223 17.83 23.19 -41.35
N SER A 224 17.87 22.44 -40.24
CA SER A 224 19.11 21.98 -39.64
C SER A 224 19.79 20.95 -40.56
N LEU A 225 21.08 21.17 -40.85
CA LEU A 225 21.94 20.36 -41.74
C LEU A 225 22.59 19.15 -41.05
N LEU A 226 22.15 18.76 -39.85
CA LEU A 226 22.75 17.67 -39.08
C LEU A 226 22.21 16.29 -39.49
N GLY A 227 22.38 15.96 -40.76
CA GLY A 227 22.02 14.67 -41.35
C GLY A 227 23.01 14.26 -42.44
N ARG A 228 24.30 14.29 -42.11
CA ARG A 228 25.35 13.56 -42.83
C ARG A 228 26.35 13.07 -41.80
N LEU A 229 26.29 11.79 -41.47
CA LEU A 229 27.41 10.86 -41.26
C LEU A 229 26.81 9.47 -41.02
#